data_AF-A0A356C272-F1
#
_entry.id   AF-A0A356C272-F1
#
_cell.length_a   1.000
_cell.length_b   1.000
_cell.length_c   1.000
_cell.angle_alpha   90.00
_cell.angle_beta   90.00
_cell.angle_gamma   90.00
#
_symmetry.space_group_name_H-M   'P 1'
#
loop_
_entity.id
_entity.type
_entity.pdbx_description
1 polymer ?
#
loop_
_entity_poly.entity_id
_entity_poly.type
_entity_poly.pdbx_seq_one_letter_code
_entity_poly.pdbx_strand_id
1 'polypeptide(L)'
;MLKRRMQYFHLSWLLILIGLFNMIDFFATQDLVVFGDHSEWNPFMSGLVGTPYFALYKLVLIPAGLLFLWFVRKSLVPKYIGWVRFACGLYALLMIYTWGVFYA
;
A
#
# COMPACT_ATOMS: atom_id res chain seq x y z
N MET A 1 -9.54 0.50 29.05
CA MET A 1 -8.31 -0.05 28.43
C MET A 1 -8.60 -0.95 27.22
N LEU A 2 -9.61 -1.83 27.26
CA LEU A 2 -9.99 -2.72 26.15
C LEU A 2 -10.22 -2.03 24.80
N LYS A 3 -10.97 -0.91 24.77
CA LYS A 3 -11.31 -0.19 23.53
C LYS A 3 -10.07 0.31 22.76
N ARG A 4 -9.03 0.77 23.47
CA ARG A 4 -7.75 1.19 22.85
C ARG A 4 -6.96 0.00 22.33
N ARG A 5 -6.97 -1.13 23.04
CA ARG A 5 -6.31 -2.37 22.60
C ARG A 5 -6.91 -2.90 21.29
N MET A 6 -8.24 -2.90 21.18
CA MET A 6 -8.93 -3.29 19.94
C MET A 6 -8.63 -2.32 18.78
N GLN A 7 -8.57 -1.02 19.04
CA GLN A 7 -8.19 -0.04 18.02
C GLN A 7 -6.76 -0.24 17.52
N TYR A 8 -5.82 -0.58 18.39
CA TYR A 8 -4.45 -0.89 18.00
C TYR A 8 -4.35 -2.19 17.21
N PHE A 9 -5.10 -3.22 17.59
CA PHE A 9 -5.16 -4.47 16.83
C PHE A 9 -5.73 -4.25 15.42
N HIS A 10 -6.81 -3.48 15.32
CA HIS A 10 -7.39 -3.12 14.04
C HIS A 10 -6.40 -2.28 13.20
N LEU A 11 -5.70 -1.32 13.80
CA LEU A 11 -4.66 -0.57 13.09
C LEU A 11 -3.56 -1.49 12.57
N SER A 12 -3.04 -2.43 13.37
CA SER A 12 -2.02 -3.38 12.88
C SER A 12 -2.51 -4.17 11.69
N TRP A 13 -3.77 -4.62 11.73
CA TRP A 13 -4.35 -5.36 10.61
C TRP A 13 -4.42 -4.52 9.34
N LEU A 14 -4.86 -3.26 9.44
CA LEU A 14 -4.92 -2.34 8.31
C LEU A 14 -3.53 -2.05 7.74
N LEU A 15 -2.52 -1.82 8.59
CA LEU A 15 -1.16 -1.57 8.14
C LEU A 15 -0.55 -2.79 7.43
N ILE A 16 -0.79 -4.00 7.95
CA ILE A 16 -0.38 -5.25 7.29
C ILE A 16 -1.07 -5.38 5.94
N LEU A 17 -2.38 -5.13 5.88
CA LEU A 17 -3.15 -5.25 4.65
C LEU A 17 -2.69 -4.24 3.58
N ILE A 18 -2.43 -2.99 3.98
CA ILE A 18 -1.84 -1.98 3.08
C ILE A 18 -0.46 -2.43 2.59
N GLY A 19 0.37 -3.01 3.47
CA GLY A 19 1.68 -3.54 3.09
C GLY A 19 1.58 -4.69 2.07
N LEU A 20 0.66 -5.63 2.28
CA LEU A 20 0.40 -6.74 1.34
C LEU A 20 -0.09 -6.22 0.00
N PHE A 21 -1.06 -5.32 -0.01
CA PHE A 21 -1.54 -4.69 -1.24
C PHE A 21 -0.43 -3.93 -1.95
N ASN A 22 0.46 -3.24 -1.23
CA ASN A 22 1.60 -2.55 -1.84
C ASN A 22 2.59 -3.52 -2.48
N MET A 23 2.82 -4.68 -1.86
CA MET A 23 3.65 -5.74 -2.42
C MET A 23 3.03 -6.35 -3.68
N ILE A 24 1.73 -6.65 -3.65
CA ILE A 24 1.01 -7.15 -4.83
C ILE A 24 1.05 -6.11 -5.96
N ASP A 25 0.79 -4.85 -5.63
CA ASP A 25 0.88 -3.71 -6.56
C ASP A 25 2.29 -3.56 -7.15
N PHE A 26 3.36 -3.82 -6.39
CA PHE A 26 4.71 -3.87 -6.94
C PHE A 26 4.87 -4.95 -8.02
N PHE A 27 4.42 -6.18 -7.73
CA PHE A 27 4.52 -7.28 -8.70
C PHE A 27 3.64 -7.04 -9.92
N ALA A 28 2.41 -6.55 -9.74
CA ALA A 28 1.53 -6.21 -10.84
C ALA A 28 2.14 -5.12 -11.74
N THR A 29 2.76 -4.08 -11.16
CA THR A 29 3.46 -3.07 -11.98
C THR A 29 4.67 -3.67 -12.72
N GLN A 30 5.46 -4.54 -12.09
CA GLN A 30 6.56 -5.21 -12.77
C GLN A 30 6.06 -6.05 -13.95
N ASP A 31 5.04 -6.86 -13.73
CA ASP A 31 4.47 -7.75 -14.73
C ASP A 31 3.81 -6.97 -15.88
N LEU A 32 2.93 -6.01 -15.58
CA LEU A 32 2.14 -5.32 -16.60
C LEU A 32 2.91 -4.22 -17.34
N VAL A 33 3.81 -3.50 -16.65
CA VAL A 33 4.47 -2.29 -17.19
C VAL A 33 5.93 -2.53 -17.56
N VAL A 34 6.68 -3.33 -16.77
CA VAL A 34 8.11 -3.56 -17.06
C VAL A 34 8.30 -4.72 -18.04
N PHE A 35 7.56 -5.80 -17.84
CA PHE A 35 7.62 -6.97 -18.72
C PHE A 35 6.48 -7.00 -19.75
N GLY A 36 5.36 -6.35 -19.46
CA GLY A 36 4.21 -6.21 -20.35
C GLY A 36 4.25 -4.93 -21.19
N ASP A 37 3.23 -4.78 -22.03
CA ASP A 37 3.11 -3.66 -22.98
C ASP A 37 2.30 -2.47 -22.43
N HIS A 38 2.02 -2.44 -21.13
CA HIS A 38 1.22 -1.37 -20.53
C HIS A 38 2.08 -0.19 -20.09
N SER A 39 1.53 1.02 -20.17
CA SER A 39 2.23 2.24 -19.77
C SER A 39 1.82 2.68 -18.37
N GLU A 40 2.78 3.07 -17.54
CA GLU A 40 2.51 3.68 -16.23
C GLU A 40 1.98 5.11 -16.42
N TRP A 41 0.71 5.32 -16.09
CA TRP A 41 0.06 6.63 -16.24
C TRP A 41 0.34 7.59 -15.08
N ASN A 42 0.96 7.13 -14.00
CA ASN A 42 1.40 8.01 -12.94
C ASN A 42 2.75 8.66 -13.33
N PRO A 43 2.79 9.97 -13.64
CA PRO A 43 4.00 10.63 -14.14
C PRO A 43 5.16 10.66 -13.14
N PHE A 44 4.89 10.48 -11.85
CA PHE A 44 5.94 10.34 -10.83
C PHE A 44 6.49 8.92 -10.75
N MET A 45 5.63 7.92 -10.96
CA MET A 45 6.08 6.52 -10.96
C MET A 45 6.71 6.13 -12.30
N SER A 46 6.28 6.70 -13.42
CA SER A 46 6.79 6.33 -14.74
C SER A 46 8.30 6.50 -14.88
N GLY A 47 8.91 7.48 -14.19
CA GLY A 47 10.36 7.68 -14.16
C GLY A 47 11.12 6.73 -13.22
N LEU A 48 10.42 6.06 -12.30
CA LEU A 48 11.01 5.12 -11.34
C LEU A 48 10.80 3.66 -11.77
N VAL A 49 9.65 3.35 -12.37
CA VAL A 49 9.27 2.01 -12.82
C VAL A 49 10.32 1.48 -13.81
N GLY A 50 10.68 0.20 -13.66
CA GLY A 50 11.77 -0.43 -14.41
C GLY A 50 13.19 -0.19 -13.84
N THR A 51 13.33 0.62 -12.78
CA THR A 51 14.62 0.82 -12.09
C THR A 51 14.66 0.14 -10.72
N PRO A 52 15.86 -0.11 -10.15
CA PRO A 52 15.99 -0.61 -8.77
C PRO A 52 15.36 0.33 -7.73
N TYR A 53 15.25 1.62 -8.03
CA TYR A 53 14.64 2.61 -7.13
C TYR A 53 13.16 2.36 -6.89
N PHE A 54 12.45 1.76 -7.86
CA PHE A 54 11.05 1.38 -7.67
C PHE A 54 10.89 0.27 -6.63
N ALA A 55 11.77 -0.73 -6.65
CA ALA A 55 11.82 -1.77 -5.63
C ALA A 55 12.18 -1.20 -4.26
N LEU A 56 13.17 -0.31 -4.18
CA LEU A 56 13.50 0.38 -2.93
C LEU A 56 12.31 1.20 -2.40
N TYR A 57 11.61 1.91 -3.26
CA TYR A 57 10.45 2.70 -2.87
C TYR A 57 9.30 1.83 -2.33
N LYS A 58 8.83 0.86 -3.13
CA LYS A 58 7.68 0.02 -2.73
C LYS A 58 8.03 -1.00 -1.64
N LEU A 59 9.20 -1.63 -1.67
CA LEU A 59 9.52 -2.73 -0.74
C LEU A 59 10.28 -2.28 0.52
N VAL A 60 10.86 -1.07 0.54
CA VAL A 60 11.60 -0.57 1.71
C VAL A 60 10.94 0.68 2.26
N LEU A 61 10.75 1.71 1.45
CA LEU A 61 10.29 3.02 1.93
C LEU A 61 8.84 2.99 2.41
N ILE A 62 7.93 2.34 1.67
CA ILE A 62 6.53 2.20 2.08
C ILE A 62 6.40 1.35 3.36
N PRO A 63 7.00 0.13 3.47
CA PRO A 63 7.00 -0.64 4.71
C PRO A 63 7.62 0.11 5.89
N ALA A 64 8.72 0.84 5.68
CA ALA A 64 9.31 1.69 6.71
C ALA A 64 8.34 2.79 7.17
N GLY A 65 7.61 3.41 6.24
CA GLY A 65 6.53 4.36 6.55
C GLY A 65 5.41 3.73 7.37
N LEU A 66 4.94 2.54 7.00
CA LEU A 66 3.91 1.81 7.75
C LEU A 66 4.39 1.44 9.17
N LEU A 67 5.65 1.01 9.32
CA LEU A 67 6.26 0.77 10.63
C LEU A 67 6.36 2.06 11.44
N PHE A 68 6.72 3.18 10.82
CA PHE A 68 6.74 4.48 11.49
C PHE A 68 5.33 4.86 12.01
N LEU A 69 4.29 4.70 11.18
CA LEU A 69 2.90 4.92 11.61
C LEU A 69 2.53 4.04 12.81
N TRP A 70 3.04 2.81 12.85
CA TRP A 70 2.88 1.94 14.01
C TRP A 70 3.59 2.45 15.27
N PHE A 71 4.80 3.01 15.15
CA PHE A 71 5.52 3.59 16.29
C PHE A 71 4.79 4.82 16.86
N VAL A 72 4.27 5.70 16.00
CA VAL A 72 3.52 6.89 16.41
C VAL A 72 2.00 6.63 16.59
N ARG A 73 1.58 5.36 16.65
CA ARG A 73 0.16 4.95 16.73
C ARG A 73 -0.62 5.59 17.87
N LYS A 74 0.02 5.87 19.01
CA LYS A 74 -0.65 6.47 20.17
C LYS A 74 -1.20 7.87 19.85
N SER A 75 -0.50 8.62 19.02
CA SER A 75 -0.89 9.96 18.57
C SER A 75 -1.76 9.92 17.32
N LEU A 76 -1.53 8.96 16.41
CA LEU A 76 -2.25 8.85 15.14
C LEU A 76 -3.67 8.27 15.27
N VAL A 77 -3.85 7.21 16.05
CA VAL A 77 -5.11 6.44 16.13
C VAL A 77 -6.35 7.31 16.40
N PRO A 78 -6.36 8.25 17.37
CA PRO A 78 -7.56 9.04 17.65
C PRO A 78 -7.94 10.00 16.52
N LYS A 79 -7.01 10.40 15.64
CA LYS A 79 -7.23 11.43 14.62
C LYS A 79 -7.28 10.90 13.19
N TYR A 80 -6.51 9.86 12.87
CA TYR A 80 -6.23 9.44 11.49
C TYR A 80 -6.70 8.01 11.14
N ILE A 81 -7.28 7.27 12.08
CA ILE A 81 -7.72 5.88 11.79
C ILE A 81 -8.77 5.81 10.66
N GLY A 82 -9.60 6.84 10.51
CA GLY A 82 -10.53 6.96 9.37
C GLY A 82 -9.79 7.06 8.04
N TRP A 83 -8.72 7.87 7.97
CA TRP A 83 -7.88 8.01 6.78
C TRP A 83 -7.14 6.72 6.44
N VAL A 84 -6.61 6.01 7.44
CA VAL A 84 -5.96 4.72 7.21
C VAL A 84 -6.94 3.68 6.65
N ARG A 85 -8.18 3.65 7.17
CA ARG A 85 -9.24 2.79 6.62
C ARG A 85 -9.60 3.17 5.20
N PHE A 86 -9.76 4.47 4.93
CA PHE A 86 -10.07 4.96 3.60
C PHE A 86 -8.97 4.59 2.59
N ALA A 87 -7.71 4.81 2.93
CA ALA A 87 -6.57 4.42 2.10
C ALA A 87 -6.54 2.91 1.85
N CYS A 88 -6.76 2.10 2.89
CA CYS A 88 -6.85 0.65 2.76
C CYS A 88 -8.00 0.21 1.83
N GLY A 89 -9.17 0.85 1.92
CA GLY A 89 -10.30 0.58 1.06
C GLY A 89 -10.05 0.97 -0.39
N LEU A 90 -9.41 2.11 -0.63
CA LEU A 90 -9.01 2.55 -1.97
C LEU A 90 -8.02 1.57 -2.60
N TYR A 91 -7.04 1.10 -1.82
CA TYR A 91 -6.11 0.06 -2.26
C TYR A 91 -6.83 -1.26 -2.58
N ALA A 92 -7.77 -1.70 -1.76
CA ALA A 92 -8.55 -2.90 -2.06
C ALA A 92 -9.31 -2.77 -3.38
N LEU A 93 -9.95 -1.62 -3.63
CA LEU A 93 -10.62 -1.33 -4.90
C LEU A 93 -9.66 -1.35 -6.09
N LEU A 94 -8.47 -0.77 -5.93
CA LEU A 94 -7.42 -0.82 -6.96
C LEU A 94 -6.99 -2.26 -7.27
N MET A 95 -6.82 -3.10 -6.24
CA MET A 95 -6.47 -4.52 -6.43
C MET A 95 -7.57 -5.29 -7.17
N ILE A 96 -8.83 -5.07 -6.80
CA ILE A 96 -9.98 -5.68 -7.48
C ILE A 96 -10.05 -5.25 -8.95
N TYR A 97 -9.88 -3.95 -9.21
CA TYR A 97 -9.85 -3.41 -10.57
C TYR A 97 -8.71 -4.03 -11.40
N THR A 98 -7.50 -4.01 -10.85
CA THR A 98 -6.31 -4.53 -11.54
C THR A 98 -6.47 -6.01 -11.85
N TRP A 99 -6.97 -6.80 -10.89
CA TRP A 99 -7.27 -8.20 -11.10
C TRP A 99 -8.33 -8.40 -12.20
N GLY A 100 -9.46 -7.71 -12.10
CA GLY A 100 -10.59 -7.89 -13.02
C GLY A 100 -10.36 -7.39 -14.45
N VAL A 101 -9.46 -6.43 -14.65
CA VAL A 101 -9.17 -5.87 -15.99
C VAL A 101 -8.00 -6.56 -16.66
N PHE A 102 -6.96 -6.94 -15.91
CA PHE A 102 -5.71 -7.42 -16.49
C PHE A 102 -5.45 -8.93 -16.30
N TYR A 103 -6.08 -9.57 -15.30
CA TYR A 103 -5.80 -10.97 -14.94
C TYR A 103 -7.02 -11.91 -15.00
N ALA A 104 -8.23 -11.38 -15.20
CA ALA A 104 -9.46 -12.15 -15.37
C ALA A 104 -9.81 -12.32 -16.86
#